data_AF-A0A1H1F2Z1-F1
#
_entry.id   AF-A0A1H1F2Z1-F1
#
_cell.length_a   1.000
_cell.length_b   1.000
_cell.length_c   1.000
_cell.angle_alpha   90.00
_cell.angle_beta   90.00
_cell.angle_gamma   90.00
#
_symmetry.space_group_name_H-M   'P 1'
#
loop_
_entity.id
_entity.type
_entity.pdbx_description
1 polymer ?
#
loop_
_entity_poly.entity_id
_entity_poly.type
_entity_poly.pdbx_seq_one_letter_code
_entity_poly.pdbx_strand_id
1 'polypeptide(L)'
;MGEKNIVVDRGIPPGNSDSGAGSGGMLGGFWGSGNISSVVGSVSVSIDGVTRTGGPAFSGAMVFNSTVVESVLSGNGWPSIDAYYDVGVGVWGILPYQILEVRDEIRGSFVVKERNLPATLDAEQKAAEAAAGSDAALSQAQKLERSIGVVKAMMAKRDELIKFNRLRLSTSPGSELLERNIDRMVAELKTLDDDHIPPAIDQVMDVLSAGLSLHVDLSANAMLQEKLDKLQAQAREAAEQEAYKSALAFASDVGKEVSSRFGTQMGKAAEQLKEGISGKTVKSYDQAMQAFEKLTRNPGFKMNQKDTAAIAQALNALDVATYADNFQRLGKAFGVTGKMVQATTLAQKAASGFSSGEWKPFLLELESIAVGTLVGAGAGALLGAGLALVLAPGLAAGAGIIATGVILAAVSSYIDAQAMESFNQLVLDTVAP
;
A
#
# COMPACT_ATOMS: atom_id res chain seq x y z
N MET A 1 52.14 -26.34 21.20
CA MET A 1 52.05 -25.65 22.51
C MET A 1 50.92 -24.65 22.41
N GLY A 2 49.84 -24.67 23.19
CA GLY A 2 49.43 -25.52 24.28
C GLY A 2 47.93 -25.32 24.54
N GLU A 3 47.32 -26.33 25.16
CA GLU A 3 45.96 -26.35 25.69
C GLU A 3 45.74 -25.33 26.81
N LYS A 4 44.47 -24.94 27.07
CA LYS A 4 43.79 -25.17 28.37
C LYS A 4 42.35 -24.58 28.44
N ASN A 5 41.41 -25.50 28.71
CA ASN A 5 40.33 -25.51 29.72
C ASN A 5 39.22 -24.43 29.82
N ILE A 6 38.00 -24.86 29.46
CA ILE A 6 36.77 -25.04 30.28
C ILE A 6 36.55 -24.16 31.52
N VAL A 7 35.38 -23.49 31.60
CA VAL A 7 34.45 -23.50 32.76
C VAL A 7 32.99 -23.37 32.28
N VAL A 8 32.13 -24.25 32.80
CA VAL A 8 30.66 -24.27 32.73
C VAL A 8 30.12 -23.49 33.93
N ASP A 9 29.06 -22.69 33.76
CA ASP A 9 28.21 -22.32 34.90
C ASP A 9 26.71 -22.39 34.55
N ARG A 10 25.96 -23.01 35.46
CA ARG A 10 24.53 -23.33 35.39
C ARG A 10 23.82 -22.48 36.44
N GLY A 11 22.95 -21.57 36.02
CA GLY A 11 22.08 -20.78 36.90
C GLY A 11 20.60 -20.88 36.52
N ILE A 12 19.85 -21.65 37.30
CA ILE A 12 18.38 -21.56 37.56
C ILE A 12 18.28 -21.08 39.04
N PRO A 13 17.20 -20.49 39.65
CA PRO A 13 15.75 -20.24 39.35
C PRO A 13 15.33 -18.77 39.74
N PRO A 14 14.06 -18.36 40.11
CA PRO A 14 12.75 -19.05 40.24
C PRO A 14 11.51 -18.35 39.60
N GLY A 15 10.37 -19.05 39.62
CA GLY A 15 9.07 -18.58 39.09
C GLY A 15 8.02 -18.16 40.13
N ASN A 16 6.85 -17.76 39.62
CA ASN A 16 5.46 -17.85 40.13
C ASN A 16 4.57 -16.85 39.33
N SER A 17 3.61 -17.33 38.53
CA SER A 17 2.15 -17.45 38.82
C SER A 17 1.39 -16.12 38.96
N ASP A 18 0.66 -15.69 37.93
CA ASP A 18 -0.83 -15.68 37.93
C ASP A 18 -1.46 -14.98 36.69
N SER A 19 -2.64 -15.52 36.36
CA SER A 19 -3.77 -15.10 35.48
C SER A 19 -3.97 -13.60 35.22
N GLY A 20 -4.60 -13.11 34.13
CA GLY A 20 -5.46 -13.69 33.09
C GLY A 20 -6.56 -12.69 32.66
N ALA A 21 -7.10 -12.87 31.44
CA ALA A 21 -8.24 -12.22 30.73
C ALA A 21 -7.90 -11.05 29.76
N GLY A 22 -8.27 -11.06 28.47
CA GLY A 22 -9.08 -12.02 27.70
C GLY A 22 -9.28 -11.66 26.21
N SER A 23 -9.97 -12.58 25.51
CA SER A 23 -10.51 -12.56 24.12
C SER A 23 -9.49 -12.68 22.97
N GLY A 24 -9.58 -13.55 21.97
CA GLY A 24 -10.61 -14.51 21.53
C GLY A 24 -10.70 -14.48 19.99
N GLY A 25 -10.38 -15.57 19.28
CA GLY A 25 -10.48 -15.61 17.81
C GLY A 25 -9.91 -16.85 17.10
N MET A 26 -10.63 -17.96 17.20
CA MET A 26 -10.71 -19.15 16.32
C MET A 26 -9.67 -19.38 15.20
N LEU A 27 -8.80 -20.39 15.41
CA LEU A 27 -8.32 -21.33 14.37
C LEU A 27 -8.25 -22.73 15.01
N GLY A 28 -9.27 -23.54 14.75
CA GLY A 28 -9.45 -24.85 15.36
C GLY A 28 -8.61 -25.94 14.69
N GLY A 29 -7.72 -26.53 15.48
CA GLY A 29 -7.40 -27.97 15.57
C GLY A 29 -7.07 -28.74 14.29
N PHE A 30 -5.78 -29.01 14.06
CA PHE A 30 -5.37 -30.14 13.22
C PHE A 30 -4.11 -30.92 13.67
N TRP A 31 -3.46 -30.61 14.81
CA TRP A 31 -2.25 -31.35 15.20
C TRP A 31 -2.23 -31.69 16.69
N GLY A 32 -2.45 -32.96 16.99
CA GLY A 32 -2.12 -33.57 18.27
C GLY A 32 -0.60 -33.75 18.37
N SER A 33 -0.01 -33.14 19.40
CA SER A 33 1.42 -33.15 19.71
C SER A 33 1.84 -34.48 20.34
N GLY A 34 2.88 -35.12 19.78
CA GLY A 34 3.66 -36.17 20.44
C GLY A 34 5.12 -35.74 20.57
N ASN A 35 5.54 -35.44 21.79
CA ASN A 35 6.88 -34.99 22.16
C ASN A 35 7.76 -36.23 22.43
N ILE A 36 8.97 -36.34 21.86
CA ILE A 36 9.92 -37.40 22.23
C ILE A 36 11.22 -36.75 22.70
N SER A 37 11.44 -36.86 24.02
CA SER A 37 12.72 -36.62 24.68
C SER A 37 13.27 -37.95 25.19
N SER A 38 14.59 -38.06 25.14
CA SER A 38 15.40 -39.26 25.40
C SER A 38 15.28 -39.81 26.82
N VAL A 39 14.96 -41.10 26.98
CA VAL A 39 15.41 -41.93 28.13
C VAL A 39 15.54 -43.39 27.68
N VAL A 40 16.68 -44.00 28.01
CA VAL A 40 16.96 -45.44 27.85
C VAL A 40 16.06 -46.23 28.81
N GLY A 41 15.16 -47.04 28.26
CA GLY A 41 14.26 -47.93 28.98
C GLY A 41 13.13 -48.36 28.04
N SER A 42 12.80 -49.65 28.02
CA SER A 42 11.82 -50.26 27.10
C SER A 42 10.55 -49.42 26.93
N VAL A 43 10.32 -48.86 25.74
CA VAL A 43 9.09 -48.13 25.39
C VAL A 43 8.18 -49.07 24.61
N SER A 44 7.01 -49.36 25.18
CA SER A 44 5.85 -49.84 24.44
C SER A 44 5.19 -48.64 23.76
N VAL A 45 5.29 -48.56 22.43
CA VAL A 45 4.56 -47.56 21.63
C VAL A 45 3.28 -48.20 21.11
N SER A 46 2.14 -47.59 21.41
CA SER A 46 0.84 -47.96 20.85
C SER A 46 0.53 -47.00 19.70
N ILE A 47 0.43 -47.53 18.48
CA ILE A 47 -0.06 -46.82 17.29
C ILE A 47 -1.25 -47.64 16.78
N ASP A 48 -2.42 -47.01 16.67
CA ASP A 48 -3.64 -47.55 16.07
C ASP A 48 -4.07 -48.97 16.49
N GLY A 49 -4.06 -49.24 17.79
CA GLY A 49 -4.80 -50.38 18.37
C GLY A 49 -4.15 -51.76 18.28
N VAL A 50 -2.87 -51.86 17.91
CA VAL A 50 -2.14 -53.15 17.95
C VAL A 50 -1.08 -53.14 19.06
N THR A 51 -1.31 -53.94 20.11
CA THR A 51 -0.32 -54.23 21.16
C THR A 51 0.32 -55.59 20.91
N ARG A 52 1.65 -55.70 20.72
CA ARG A 52 2.36 -56.99 20.89
C ARG A 52 3.80 -56.89 21.42
N THR A 53 4.13 -57.92 22.18
CA THR A 53 5.28 -58.17 23.06
C THR A 53 6.52 -58.71 22.35
N GLY A 54 7.67 -58.13 22.70
CA GLY A 54 9.01 -58.76 22.85
C GLY A 54 9.51 -59.77 21.81
N GLY A 55 10.40 -59.31 20.91
CA GLY A 55 11.39 -60.14 20.19
C GLY A 55 12.79 -59.51 20.29
N PRO A 56 13.88 -60.27 20.09
CA PRO A 56 15.23 -59.86 20.47
C PRO A 56 15.73 -58.65 19.67
N ALA A 57 16.46 -57.77 20.36
CA ALA A 57 17.02 -56.54 19.82
C ALA A 57 17.92 -56.81 18.60
N PHE A 58 17.48 -56.37 17.42
CA PHE A 58 18.30 -56.35 16.20
C PHE A 58 18.95 -54.97 16.04
N SER A 59 20.25 -54.91 16.32
CA SER A 59 21.10 -53.72 16.16
C SER A 59 21.61 -53.52 14.71
N GLY A 60 20.86 -53.98 13.72
CA GLY A 60 21.11 -53.78 12.27
C GLY A 60 20.11 -52.84 11.59
N ALA A 61 18.96 -52.55 12.23
CA ALA A 61 17.87 -51.78 11.63
C ALA A 61 18.10 -50.25 11.61
N MET A 62 19.04 -49.71 12.39
CA MET A 62 19.30 -48.25 12.40
C MET A 62 20.20 -47.76 11.25
N VAL A 63 21.04 -48.63 10.66
CA VAL A 63 22.02 -48.22 9.63
C VAL A 63 21.39 -48.13 8.24
N PHE A 64 20.38 -48.94 7.96
CA PHE A 64 19.59 -48.83 6.73
C PHE A 64 18.58 -47.69 6.76
N ASN A 65 18.15 -47.25 7.95
CA ASN A 65 17.10 -46.25 8.04
C ASN A 65 17.62 -44.85 7.70
N SER A 66 18.72 -44.42 8.32
CA SER A 66 19.31 -43.10 8.04
C SER A 66 19.84 -42.98 6.61
N THR A 67 20.46 -44.03 6.07
CA THR A 67 21.02 -44.03 4.70
C THR A 67 19.94 -44.01 3.62
N VAL A 68 18.80 -44.68 3.84
CA VAL A 68 17.66 -44.64 2.92
C VAL A 68 16.94 -43.30 3.00
N VAL A 69 16.74 -42.75 4.20
CA VAL A 69 16.18 -41.41 4.38
C VAL A 69 17.05 -40.36 3.68
N GLU A 70 18.37 -40.37 3.92
CA GLU A 70 19.31 -39.48 3.24
C GLU A 70 19.32 -39.67 1.71
N SER A 71 19.28 -40.91 1.23
CA SER A 71 19.21 -41.23 -0.21
C SER A 71 17.95 -40.68 -0.87
N VAL A 72 16.79 -40.92 -0.26
CA VAL A 72 15.50 -40.44 -0.78
C VAL A 72 15.43 -38.91 -0.76
N LEU A 73 15.86 -38.29 0.34
CA LEU A 73 15.87 -36.82 0.48
C LEU A 73 16.91 -36.14 -0.42
N SER A 74 17.96 -36.84 -0.82
CA SER A 74 18.97 -36.36 -1.80
C SER A 74 18.57 -36.60 -3.25
N GLY A 75 17.38 -37.18 -3.51
CA GLY A 75 16.86 -37.41 -4.86
C GLY A 75 17.42 -38.65 -5.55
N ASN A 76 18.07 -39.55 -4.81
CA ASN A 76 18.57 -40.82 -5.33
C ASN A 76 17.49 -41.92 -5.39
N GLY A 77 16.26 -41.61 -4.97
CA GLY A 77 15.10 -42.50 -5.03
C GLY A 77 15.08 -43.57 -3.94
N TRP A 78 14.02 -44.37 -3.93
CA TRP A 78 13.88 -45.51 -3.02
C TRP A 78 14.78 -46.69 -3.43
N PRO A 79 15.33 -47.46 -2.47
CA PRO A 79 16.06 -48.68 -2.78
C PRO A 79 15.20 -49.69 -3.53
N SER A 80 15.81 -50.51 -4.39
CA SER A 80 15.13 -51.65 -4.99
C SER A 80 14.71 -52.66 -3.93
N ILE A 81 13.64 -53.40 -4.20
CA ILE A 81 13.14 -54.44 -3.27
C ILE A 81 14.18 -55.54 -3.07
N ASP A 82 14.93 -55.90 -4.12
CA ASP A 82 16.05 -56.84 -4.05
C ASP A 82 17.12 -56.43 -3.03
N ALA A 83 17.36 -55.12 -2.84
CA ALA A 83 18.34 -54.64 -1.87
C ALA A 83 17.98 -55.01 -0.43
N TYR A 84 16.68 -55.18 -0.12
CA TYR A 84 16.22 -55.65 1.19
C TYR A 84 16.46 -57.16 1.36
N TYR A 85 16.23 -57.94 0.30
CA TYR A 85 16.47 -59.38 0.31
C TYR A 85 17.95 -59.71 0.40
N ASP A 86 18.81 -58.97 -0.31
CA ASP A 86 20.26 -59.15 -0.31
C ASP A 86 20.90 -58.96 1.07
N VAL A 87 20.30 -58.14 1.93
CA VAL A 87 20.75 -57.92 3.31
C VAL A 87 19.99 -58.75 4.35
N GLY A 88 19.15 -59.69 3.90
CA GLY A 88 18.44 -60.64 4.75
C GLY A 88 17.31 -60.03 5.58
N VAL A 89 16.71 -58.94 5.08
CA VAL A 89 15.68 -58.18 5.79
C VAL A 89 14.32 -58.34 5.10
N GLY A 90 13.26 -58.55 5.88
CA GLY A 90 11.90 -58.59 5.35
C GLY A 90 11.41 -57.20 4.95
N VAL A 91 11.25 -56.94 3.65
CA VAL A 91 10.82 -55.64 3.10
C VAL A 91 9.53 -55.13 3.76
N TRP A 92 8.53 -56.00 3.93
CA TRP A 92 7.24 -55.62 4.51
C TRP A 92 7.26 -55.35 6.02
N GLY A 93 8.35 -55.72 6.69
CA GLY A 93 8.57 -55.38 8.10
C GLY A 93 9.26 -54.03 8.30
N ILE A 94 9.98 -53.52 7.30
CA ILE A 94 10.79 -52.28 7.42
C ILE A 94 10.24 -51.13 6.58
N LEU A 95 9.78 -51.42 5.35
CA LEU A 95 9.30 -50.42 4.39
C LEU A 95 8.24 -49.45 4.98
N PRO A 96 7.25 -49.90 5.79
CA PRO A 96 6.28 -48.98 6.40
C PRO A 96 6.93 -47.94 7.32
N TYR A 97 7.96 -48.33 8.07
CA TYR A 97 8.69 -47.43 8.98
C TYR A 97 9.54 -46.42 8.23
N GLN A 98 10.22 -46.85 7.15
CA GLN A 98 10.98 -45.95 6.31
C GLN A 98 10.08 -44.91 5.63
N ILE A 99 8.91 -45.34 5.12
CA ILE A 99 7.89 -44.43 4.54
C ILE A 99 7.44 -43.40 5.57
N LEU A 100 7.18 -43.83 6.81
CA LEU A 100 6.83 -42.94 7.92
C LEU A 100 7.91 -41.88 8.18
N GLU A 101 9.16 -42.31 8.35
CA GLU A 101 10.27 -41.42 8.67
C GLU A 101 10.54 -40.39 7.56
N VAL A 102 10.55 -40.82 6.30
CA VAL A 102 10.70 -39.91 5.16
C VAL A 102 9.56 -38.88 5.12
N ARG A 103 8.31 -39.30 5.37
CA ARG A 103 7.17 -38.35 5.42
C ARG A 103 7.32 -37.32 6.54
N ASP A 104 7.76 -37.76 7.71
CA ASP A 104 7.95 -36.88 8.87
C ASP A 104 9.11 -35.91 8.67
N GLU A 105 10.22 -36.35 8.07
CA GLU A 105 11.34 -35.48 7.73
C GLU A 105 10.96 -34.45 6.65
N ILE A 106 10.22 -34.88 5.61
CA ILE A 106 9.66 -33.95 4.61
C ILE A 106 8.78 -32.92 5.32
N ARG A 107 7.80 -33.34 6.13
CA ARG A 107 6.92 -32.42 6.87
C ARG A 107 7.70 -31.47 7.78
N GLY A 108 8.63 -32.00 8.56
CA GLY A 108 9.48 -31.22 9.46
C GLY A 108 10.25 -30.12 8.73
N SER A 109 10.82 -30.44 7.55
CA SER A 109 11.52 -29.47 6.72
C SER A 109 10.61 -28.30 6.28
N PHE A 110 9.33 -28.58 5.96
CA PHE A 110 8.37 -27.56 5.57
C PHE A 110 7.84 -26.74 6.75
N VAL A 111 7.68 -27.35 7.92
CA VAL A 111 7.36 -26.62 9.17
C VAL A 111 8.47 -25.60 9.49
N VAL A 112 9.75 -25.99 9.32
CA VAL A 112 10.87 -25.06 9.49
C VAL A 112 10.84 -23.93 8.45
N LYS A 113 10.54 -24.24 7.18
CA LYS A 113 10.38 -23.23 6.12
C LYS A 113 9.24 -22.25 6.44
N GLU A 114 8.08 -22.74 6.84
CA GLU A 114 6.91 -21.94 7.19
C GLU A 114 7.21 -21.03 8.39
N ARG A 115 7.84 -21.57 9.44
CA ARG A 115 8.25 -20.79 10.61
C ARG A 115 9.22 -19.66 10.26
N ASN A 116 10.14 -19.92 9.34
CA ASN A 116 11.16 -18.95 8.92
C ASN A 116 10.65 -18.01 7.81
N LEU A 117 9.45 -18.23 7.28
CA LEU A 117 8.92 -17.56 6.11
C LEU A 117 8.95 -16.02 6.22
N PRO A 118 8.52 -15.39 7.34
CA PRO A 118 8.57 -13.93 7.46
C PRO A 118 9.99 -13.37 7.29
N ALA A 119 10.98 -13.98 7.96
CA ALA A 119 12.37 -13.57 7.87
C ALA A 119 12.95 -13.78 6.47
N THR A 120 12.56 -14.87 5.79
CA THR A 120 13.00 -15.13 4.41
C THR A 120 12.44 -14.11 3.42
N LEU A 121 11.15 -13.75 3.54
CA LEU A 121 10.52 -12.75 2.68
C LEU A 121 11.14 -11.36 2.89
N ASP A 122 11.44 -10.99 4.13
CA ASP A 122 12.11 -9.72 4.42
C ASP A 122 13.53 -9.68 3.87
N ALA A 123 14.28 -10.78 3.96
CA ALA A 123 15.61 -10.89 3.38
C ALA A 123 15.58 -10.84 1.84
N GLU A 124 14.64 -11.54 1.21
CA GLU A 124 14.43 -11.51 -0.25
C GLU A 124 14.07 -10.11 -0.75
N GLN A 125 13.16 -9.43 -0.05
CA GLN A 125 12.80 -8.06 -0.39
C GLN A 125 13.99 -7.13 -0.27
N LYS A 126 14.73 -7.17 0.84
CA LYS A 126 15.90 -6.32 1.05
C LYS A 126 16.98 -6.54 -0.02
N ALA A 127 17.19 -7.80 -0.43
CA ALA A 127 18.11 -8.12 -1.51
C ALA A 127 17.64 -7.56 -2.86
N ALA A 128 16.33 -7.68 -3.16
CA ALA A 128 15.74 -7.14 -4.37
C ALA A 128 15.75 -5.60 -4.42
N GLU A 129 15.48 -4.94 -3.29
CA GLU A 129 15.60 -3.49 -3.15
C GLU A 129 17.06 -3.03 -3.33
N ALA A 130 18.03 -3.73 -2.73
CA ALA A 130 19.45 -3.44 -2.93
C ALA A 130 19.88 -3.59 -4.40
N ALA A 131 19.31 -4.58 -5.12
CA ALA A 131 19.56 -4.77 -6.55
C ALA A 131 18.94 -3.67 -7.43
N ALA A 132 17.89 -2.98 -6.96
CA ALA A 132 17.23 -1.88 -7.68
C ALA A 132 18.04 -0.56 -7.68
N GLY A 133 19.15 -0.49 -6.94
CA GLY A 133 20.07 0.64 -6.90
C GLY A 133 19.86 1.59 -5.72
N SER A 134 20.55 2.73 -5.73
CA SER A 134 20.53 3.69 -4.61
C SER A 134 19.17 4.39 -4.46
N ASP A 135 18.78 4.63 -3.21
CA ASP A 135 17.59 5.40 -2.82
C ASP A 135 17.90 6.84 -2.41
N ALA A 136 19.18 7.26 -2.46
CA ALA A 136 19.62 8.53 -1.87
C ALA A 136 18.95 9.77 -2.48
N ALA A 137 18.60 9.73 -3.76
CA ALA A 137 17.95 10.82 -4.48
C ALA A 137 16.41 10.71 -4.52
N LEU A 138 15.83 9.63 -4.00
CA LEU A 138 14.39 9.39 -4.07
C LEU A 138 13.65 10.07 -2.92
N SER A 139 12.50 10.63 -3.23
CA SER A 139 11.48 11.04 -2.25
C SER A 139 10.94 9.83 -1.49
N GLN A 140 10.22 10.08 -0.40
CA GLN A 140 9.64 8.99 0.38
C GLN A 140 8.58 8.23 -0.42
N ALA A 141 7.75 8.96 -1.19
CA ALA A 141 6.77 8.35 -2.09
C ALA A 141 7.44 7.44 -3.13
N GLN A 142 8.53 7.90 -3.76
CA GLN A 142 9.26 7.11 -4.77
C GLN A 142 9.90 5.85 -4.19
N LYS A 143 10.43 5.90 -2.95
CA LYS A 143 10.96 4.71 -2.27
C LYS A 143 9.87 3.67 -2.04
N LEU A 144 8.68 4.11 -1.60
CA LEU A 144 7.54 3.23 -1.38
C LEU A 144 7.02 2.63 -2.70
N GLU A 145 6.95 3.40 -3.78
CA GLU A 145 6.60 2.89 -5.11
C GLU A 145 7.58 1.81 -5.61
N ARG A 146 8.88 2.02 -5.40
CA ARG A 146 9.91 1.01 -5.70
C ARG A 146 9.66 -0.26 -4.90
N SER A 147 9.43 -0.15 -3.59
CA SER A 147 9.15 -1.28 -2.71
C SER A 147 7.88 -2.04 -3.13
N ILE A 148 6.82 -1.33 -3.53
CA ILE A 148 5.60 -1.91 -4.12
C ILE A 148 5.94 -2.73 -5.37
N GLY A 149 6.80 -2.20 -6.25
CA GLY A 149 7.26 -2.91 -7.44
C GLY A 149 7.98 -4.21 -7.10
N VAL A 150 8.88 -4.17 -6.10
CA VAL A 150 9.60 -5.35 -5.60
C VAL A 150 8.65 -6.41 -5.05
N VAL A 151 7.72 -6.02 -4.16
CA VAL A 151 6.75 -6.96 -3.57
C VAL A 151 5.87 -7.60 -4.65
N LYS A 152 5.41 -6.84 -5.65
CA LYS A 152 4.66 -7.38 -6.79
C LYS A 152 5.47 -8.40 -7.59
N ALA A 153 6.76 -8.16 -7.82
CA ALA A 153 7.63 -9.10 -8.52
C ALA A 153 7.84 -10.38 -7.70
N MET A 154 7.98 -10.26 -6.37
CA MET A 154 8.05 -11.43 -5.47
C MET A 154 6.76 -12.26 -5.55
N MET A 155 5.59 -11.62 -5.50
CA MET A 155 4.30 -12.31 -5.64
C MET A 155 4.17 -13.03 -6.99
N ALA A 156 4.57 -12.38 -8.09
CA ALA A 156 4.54 -13.00 -9.42
C ALA A 156 5.39 -14.28 -9.47
N LYS A 157 6.58 -14.28 -8.85
CA LYS A 157 7.43 -15.47 -8.74
C LYS A 157 6.75 -16.57 -7.92
N ARG A 158 6.06 -16.24 -6.83
CA ARG A 158 5.31 -17.21 -6.02
C ARG A 158 4.09 -17.76 -6.77
N ASP A 159 3.40 -16.94 -7.55
CA ASP A 159 2.29 -17.39 -8.39
C ASP A 159 2.71 -18.43 -9.42
N GLU A 160 3.93 -18.33 -9.98
CA GLU A 160 4.49 -19.36 -10.86
C GLU A 160 4.71 -20.69 -10.10
N LEU A 161 5.26 -20.65 -8.89
CA LEU A 161 5.47 -21.84 -8.05
C LEU A 161 4.13 -22.48 -7.65
N ILE A 162 3.13 -21.67 -7.30
CA ILE A 162 1.77 -22.13 -7.00
C ILE A 162 1.16 -22.83 -8.21
N LYS A 163 1.25 -22.23 -9.41
CA LYS A 163 0.76 -22.84 -10.65
C LYS A 163 1.46 -24.17 -10.92
N PHE A 164 2.78 -24.20 -10.77
CA PHE A 164 3.60 -25.40 -10.95
C PHE A 164 3.19 -26.52 -9.99
N ASN A 165 3.07 -26.23 -8.69
CA ASN A 165 2.68 -27.24 -7.69
C ASN A 165 1.22 -27.69 -7.86
N ARG A 166 0.29 -26.80 -8.23
CA ARG A 166 -1.09 -27.18 -8.58
C ARG A 166 -1.13 -28.12 -9.78
N LEU A 167 -0.31 -27.87 -10.80
CA LEU A 167 -0.23 -28.75 -11.97
C LEU A 167 0.25 -30.14 -11.56
N ARG A 168 1.35 -30.24 -10.79
CA ARG A 168 1.87 -31.52 -10.26
C ARG A 168 0.82 -32.30 -9.47
N LEU A 169 0.05 -31.62 -8.62
CA LEU A 169 -1.04 -32.24 -7.86
C LEU A 169 -2.18 -32.72 -8.77
N SER A 170 -2.52 -31.97 -9.82
CA SER A 170 -3.60 -32.34 -10.75
C SER A 170 -3.26 -33.50 -11.69
N THR A 171 -1.98 -33.67 -12.02
CA THR A 171 -1.50 -34.74 -12.91
C THR A 171 -1.13 -36.02 -12.16
N SER A 172 -1.18 -36.00 -10.83
CA SER A 172 -0.85 -37.16 -10.00
C SER A 172 -2.11 -37.99 -9.73
N PRO A 173 -2.12 -39.31 -10.00
CA PRO A 173 -3.27 -40.20 -9.80
C PRO A 173 -3.76 -40.39 -8.34
N GLY A 174 -3.37 -39.52 -7.42
CA GLY A 174 -3.44 -39.77 -5.98
C GLY A 174 -3.93 -38.57 -5.17
N SER A 175 -5.00 -37.91 -5.58
CA SER A 175 -5.70 -36.93 -4.74
C SER A 175 -6.15 -37.49 -3.37
N GLU A 176 -6.01 -38.80 -3.12
CA GLU A 176 -6.22 -39.48 -1.82
C GLU A 176 -4.93 -39.67 -0.98
N LEU A 177 -3.74 -39.22 -1.42
CA LEU A 177 -2.44 -39.58 -0.82
C LEU A 177 -2.07 -38.88 0.50
N LEU A 178 -2.59 -37.68 0.77
CA LEU A 178 -2.34 -36.98 2.03
C LEU A 178 -3.12 -37.60 3.20
N GLU A 179 -4.28 -38.20 2.93
CA GLU A 179 -5.17 -38.85 3.88
C GLU A 179 -5.01 -40.38 3.94
N ARG A 180 -4.20 -40.96 3.04
CA ARG A 180 -3.90 -42.40 3.06
C ARG A 180 -3.07 -42.76 4.29
N ASN A 181 -3.67 -43.58 5.16
CA ASN A 181 -2.95 -44.31 6.19
C ASN A 181 -1.88 -45.21 5.53
N ILE A 182 -0.71 -45.34 6.16
CA ILE A 182 0.40 -46.20 5.72
C ILE A 182 -0.08 -47.63 5.44
N ASP A 183 -1.02 -48.14 6.23
CA ASP A 183 -1.59 -49.48 6.03
C ASP A 183 -2.21 -49.65 4.63
N ARG A 184 -2.91 -48.62 4.15
CA ARG A 184 -3.52 -48.61 2.81
C ARG A 184 -2.46 -48.49 1.72
N MET A 185 -1.45 -47.65 1.92
CA MET A 185 -0.32 -47.55 0.98
C MET A 185 0.38 -48.90 0.86
N VAL A 186 0.72 -49.53 1.98
CA VAL A 186 1.41 -50.83 2.01
C VAL A 186 0.54 -51.92 1.37
N ALA A 187 -0.77 -51.90 1.58
CA ALA A 187 -1.68 -52.84 0.92
C ALA A 187 -1.67 -52.72 -0.61
N GLU A 188 -1.57 -51.49 -1.14
CA GLU A 188 -1.49 -51.24 -2.59
C GLU A 188 -0.11 -51.57 -3.16
N LEU A 189 0.97 -51.27 -2.44
CA LEU A 189 2.32 -51.66 -2.87
C LEU A 189 2.45 -53.18 -3.00
N LYS A 190 1.77 -53.96 -2.16
CA LYS A 190 1.76 -55.44 -2.22
C LYS A 190 1.12 -56.00 -3.48
N THR A 191 0.36 -55.20 -4.23
CA THR A 191 -0.26 -55.62 -5.50
C THR A 191 0.60 -55.30 -6.72
N LEU A 192 1.72 -54.59 -6.53
CA LEU A 192 2.64 -54.22 -7.59
C LEU A 192 3.76 -55.26 -7.70
N ASP A 193 4.35 -55.34 -8.90
CA ASP A 193 5.61 -56.04 -9.09
C ASP A 193 6.75 -55.27 -8.39
N ASP A 194 7.79 -55.98 -7.94
CA ASP A 194 8.88 -55.45 -7.11
C ASP A 194 9.61 -54.25 -7.75
N ASP A 195 9.69 -54.20 -9.08
CA ASP A 195 10.29 -53.10 -9.86
C ASP A 195 9.42 -51.83 -9.89
N HIS A 196 8.11 -51.96 -9.66
CA HIS A 196 7.15 -50.85 -9.66
C HIS A 196 6.93 -50.25 -8.26
N ILE A 197 7.39 -50.91 -7.19
CA ILE A 197 7.23 -50.43 -5.81
C ILE A 197 8.03 -49.13 -5.55
N PRO A 198 9.35 -49.04 -5.83
CA PRO A 198 10.11 -47.82 -5.57
C PRO A 198 9.56 -46.57 -6.29
N PRO A 199 9.25 -46.62 -7.61
CA PRO A 199 8.64 -45.49 -8.32
C PRO A 199 7.28 -45.06 -7.75
N ALA A 200 6.47 -46.02 -7.28
CA ALA A 200 5.19 -45.72 -6.66
C ALA A 200 5.36 -44.94 -5.35
N ILE A 201 6.36 -45.27 -4.52
CA ILE A 201 6.63 -44.55 -3.28
C ILE A 201 7.22 -43.16 -3.57
N ASP A 202 8.13 -43.04 -4.54
CA ASP A 202 8.66 -41.76 -5.00
C ASP A 202 7.54 -40.80 -5.41
N GLN A 203 6.55 -41.30 -6.17
CA GLN A 203 5.39 -40.52 -6.56
C GLN A 203 4.59 -40.00 -5.36
N VAL A 204 4.45 -40.81 -4.30
CA VAL A 204 3.75 -40.36 -3.07
C VAL A 204 4.53 -39.25 -2.35
N MET A 205 5.84 -39.38 -2.24
CA MET A 205 6.68 -38.36 -1.61
C MET A 205 6.70 -37.06 -2.43
N ASP A 206 6.69 -37.18 -3.76
CA ASP A 206 6.60 -36.06 -4.69
C ASP A 206 5.31 -35.25 -4.48
N VAL A 207 4.16 -35.93 -4.41
CA VAL A 207 2.84 -35.33 -4.17
C VAL A 207 2.78 -34.66 -2.79
N LEU A 208 3.30 -35.32 -1.75
CA LEU A 208 3.37 -34.75 -0.40
C LEU A 208 4.20 -33.45 -0.40
N SER A 209 5.38 -33.48 -1.00
CA SER A 209 6.27 -32.32 -1.13
C SER A 209 5.64 -31.19 -1.94
N ALA A 210 4.94 -31.51 -3.04
CA ALA A 210 4.20 -30.53 -3.83
C ALA A 210 3.06 -29.86 -3.04
N GLY A 211 2.31 -30.62 -2.26
CA GLY A 211 1.24 -30.10 -1.40
C GLY A 211 1.75 -29.17 -0.29
N LEU A 212 2.82 -29.58 0.40
CA LEU A 212 3.45 -28.75 1.43
C LEU A 212 4.11 -27.49 0.84
N SER A 213 4.74 -27.60 -0.33
CA SER A 213 5.30 -26.45 -1.05
C SER A 213 4.19 -25.48 -1.44
N LEU A 214 3.08 -25.98 -1.97
CA LEU A 214 1.91 -25.17 -2.31
C LEU A 214 1.37 -24.41 -1.08
N HIS A 215 1.27 -25.07 0.07
CA HIS A 215 0.87 -24.42 1.32
C HIS A 215 1.82 -23.28 1.71
N VAL A 216 3.13 -23.53 1.70
CA VAL A 216 4.13 -22.49 2.03
C VAL A 216 4.07 -21.32 1.04
N ASP A 217 3.95 -21.58 -0.26
CA ASP A 217 3.87 -20.51 -1.28
C ASP A 217 2.56 -19.71 -1.16
N LEU A 218 1.43 -20.36 -0.82
CA LEU A 218 0.17 -19.67 -0.54
C LEU A 218 0.27 -18.77 0.70
N SER A 219 0.86 -19.28 1.79
CA SER A 219 1.13 -18.50 3.01
C SER A 219 2.04 -17.31 2.71
N ALA A 220 3.07 -17.50 1.87
CA ALA A 220 3.97 -16.44 1.45
C ALA A 220 3.23 -15.34 0.69
N ASN A 221 2.37 -15.73 -0.26
CA ASN A 221 1.58 -14.80 -1.04
C ASN A 221 0.59 -14.00 -0.19
N ALA A 222 -0.04 -14.63 0.83
CA ALA A 222 -0.90 -13.93 1.76
C ALA A 222 -0.14 -12.85 2.54
N MET A 223 1.06 -13.16 3.05
CA MET A 223 1.92 -12.19 3.74
C MET A 223 2.37 -11.05 2.83
N LEU A 224 2.74 -11.36 1.58
CA LEU A 224 3.14 -10.36 0.59
C LEU A 224 1.96 -9.45 0.19
N GLN A 225 0.73 -9.99 0.10
CA GLN A 225 -0.47 -9.22 -0.15
C GLN A 225 -0.75 -8.22 0.99
N GLU A 226 -0.68 -8.66 2.24
CA GLU A 226 -0.82 -7.77 3.40
C GLU A 226 0.24 -6.66 3.38
N LYS A 227 1.49 -7.01 3.04
CA LYS A 227 2.58 -6.04 2.90
C LYS A 227 2.35 -5.06 1.76
N LEU A 228 1.84 -5.53 0.62
CA LEU A 228 1.48 -4.71 -0.52
C LEU A 228 0.40 -3.69 -0.15
N ASP A 229 -0.64 -4.10 0.56
CA ASP A 229 -1.73 -3.22 0.99
C ASP A 229 -1.21 -2.13 1.95
N LYS A 230 -0.35 -2.51 2.91
CA LYS A 230 0.31 -1.55 3.82
C LYS A 230 1.20 -0.56 3.06
N LEU A 231 2.03 -1.04 2.15
CA LEU A 231 2.91 -0.18 1.34
C LEU A 231 2.10 0.76 0.45
N GLN A 232 0.99 0.30 -0.14
CA GLN A 232 0.11 1.14 -0.94
C GLN A 232 -0.57 2.23 -0.11
N ALA A 233 -1.01 1.91 1.11
CA ALA A 233 -1.55 2.92 2.04
C ALA A 233 -0.48 3.97 2.39
N GLN A 234 0.72 3.54 2.76
CA GLN A 234 1.84 4.43 3.07
C GLN A 234 2.25 5.29 1.87
N ALA A 235 2.27 4.73 0.66
CA ALA A 235 2.61 5.44 -0.56
C ALA A 235 1.59 6.55 -0.86
N ARG A 236 0.29 6.27 -0.67
CA ARG A 236 -0.78 7.26 -0.83
C ARG A 236 -0.63 8.40 0.18
N GLU A 237 -0.41 8.08 1.45
CA GLU A 237 -0.20 9.08 2.50
C GLU A 237 1.04 9.94 2.23
N ALA A 238 2.16 9.32 1.84
CA ALA A 238 3.38 10.05 1.50
C ALA A 238 3.18 10.98 0.29
N ALA A 239 2.53 10.48 -0.78
CA ALA A 239 2.22 11.27 -1.96
C ALA A 239 1.26 12.42 -1.63
N GLU A 240 0.27 12.20 -0.76
CA GLU A 240 -0.65 13.25 -0.31
C GLU A 240 0.07 14.34 0.49
N GLN A 241 0.96 13.96 1.41
CA GLN A 241 1.79 14.90 2.18
C GLN A 241 2.73 15.71 1.29
N GLU A 242 3.39 15.07 0.33
CA GLU A 242 4.28 15.74 -0.62
C GLU A 242 3.49 16.70 -1.52
N ALA A 243 2.33 16.28 -2.02
CA ALA A 243 1.43 17.13 -2.79
C ALA A 243 0.90 18.31 -1.96
N TYR A 244 0.62 18.11 -0.66
CA TYR A 244 0.22 19.19 0.24
C TYR A 244 1.35 20.19 0.48
N LYS A 245 2.58 19.72 0.73
CA LYS A 245 3.76 20.58 0.87
C LYS A 245 4.03 21.38 -0.41
N SER A 246 3.93 20.73 -1.57
CA SER A 246 4.08 21.37 -2.88
C SER A 246 2.98 22.42 -3.13
N ALA A 247 1.73 22.12 -2.75
CA ALA A 247 0.62 23.05 -2.81
C ALA A 247 0.85 24.28 -1.92
N LEU A 248 1.32 24.09 -0.68
CA LEU A 248 1.66 25.20 0.22
C LEU A 248 2.80 26.08 -0.32
N ALA A 249 3.85 25.46 -0.87
CA ALA A 249 4.94 26.19 -1.51
C ALA A 249 4.42 27.00 -2.70
N PHE A 250 3.59 26.39 -3.56
CA PHE A 250 2.94 27.07 -4.67
C PHE A 250 2.08 28.25 -4.22
N ALA A 251 1.25 28.09 -3.20
CA ALA A 251 0.44 29.19 -2.66
C ALA A 251 1.31 30.34 -2.11
N SER A 252 2.46 30.03 -1.50
CA SER A 252 3.42 31.05 -1.08
C SER A 252 4.03 31.79 -2.27
N ASP A 253 4.38 31.08 -3.34
CA ASP A 253 4.94 31.68 -4.54
C ASP A 253 3.89 32.51 -5.30
N VAL A 254 2.62 32.09 -5.32
CA VAL A 254 1.51 32.89 -5.84
C VAL A 254 1.36 34.20 -5.05
N GLY A 255 1.48 34.18 -3.71
CA GLY A 255 1.47 35.42 -2.91
C GLY A 255 2.58 36.40 -3.29
N LYS A 256 3.79 35.89 -3.57
CA LYS A 256 4.91 36.70 -4.09
C LYS A 256 4.63 37.22 -5.49
N GLU A 257 4.08 36.37 -6.36
CA GLU A 257 3.75 36.74 -7.75
C GLU A 257 2.68 37.83 -7.79
N VAL A 258 1.63 37.72 -6.97
CA VAL A 258 0.60 38.75 -6.85
C VAL A 258 1.21 40.06 -6.37
N SER A 259 2.08 40.02 -5.35
CA SER A 259 2.80 41.21 -4.87
C SER A 259 3.68 41.85 -5.94
N SER A 260 4.34 41.03 -6.76
CA SER A 260 5.26 41.49 -7.81
C SER A 260 4.51 42.08 -9.01
N ARG A 261 3.41 41.45 -9.44
CA ARG A 261 2.63 41.88 -10.62
C ARG A 261 1.70 43.05 -10.33
N PHE A 262 1.11 43.08 -9.13
CA PHE A 262 0.01 43.98 -8.81
C PHE A 262 0.32 44.95 -7.66
N GLY A 263 1.56 44.93 -7.17
CA GLY A 263 2.02 45.82 -6.12
C GLY A 263 1.86 45.24 -4.71
N THR A 264 2.66 45.79 -3.79
CA THR A 264 2.81 45.28 -2.42
C THR A 264 1.51 45.32 -1.61
N GLN A 265 0.65 46.31 -1.85
CA GLN A 265 -0.62 46.42 -1.13
C GLN A 265 -1.63 45.34 -1.55
N MET A 266 -1.70 45.02 -2.84
CA MET A 266 -2.56 43.94 -3.35
C MET A 266 -2.07 42.56 -2.86
N GLY A 267 -0.75 42.36 -2.85
CA GLY A 267 -0.13 41.20 -2.22
C GLY A 267 -0.47 41.04 -0.74
N LYS A 268 -0.40 42.14 0.04
CA LYS A 268 -0.78 42.13 1.46
C LYS A 268 -2.26 41.80 1.68
N ALA A 269 -3.16 42.37 0.88
CA ALA A 269 -4.59 42.07 0.98
C ALA A 269 -4.89 40.60 0.66
N ALA A 270 -4.22 40.03 -0.35
CA ALA A 270 -4.33 38.60 -0.67
C ALA A 270 -3.78 37.70 0.44
N GLU A 271 -2.65 38.06 1.06
CA GLU A 271 -2.07 37.30 2.17
C GLU A 271 -2.95 37.35 3.42
N GLN A 272 -3.51 38.52 3.76
CA GLN A 272 -4.47 38.66 4.87
C GLN A 272 -5.73 37.81 4.65
N LEU A 273 -6.24 37.79 3.42
CA LEU A 273 -7.38 36.95 3.07
C LEU A 273 -7.06 35.46 3.22
N LYS A 274 -5.84 35.05 2.80
CA LYS A 274 -5.32 33.69 2.99
C LYS A 274 -5.19 33.32 4.47
N GLU A 275 -4.56 34.15 5.28
CA GLU A 275 -4.36 33.88 6.72
C GLU A 275 -5.70 33.72 7.46
N GLY A 276 -6.68 34.53 7.08
CA GLY A 276 -8.00 34.50 7.67
C GLY A 276 -8.96 33.47 7.09
N ILE A 277 -8.56 32.61 6.14
CA ILE A 277 -9.53 31.83 5.36
C ILE A 277 -10.04 30.57 6.05
N SER A 278 -9.20 29.97 6.88
CA SER A 278 -9.51 28.70 7.55
C SER A 278 -10.67 28.89 8.53
N GLY A 279 -11.72 28.08 8.38
CA GLY A 279 -12.89 28.11 9.26
C GLY A 279 -13.90 29.23 8.99
N LYS A 280 -13.70 30.08 7.97
CA LYS A 280 -14.70 31.07 7.57
C LYS A 280 -15.87 30.43 6.85
N THR A 281 -17.08 30.83 7.25
CA THR A 281 -18.31 30.49 6.53
C THR A 281 -18.45 31.38 5.30
N VAL A 282 -18.83 30.77 4.19
CA VAL A 282 -19.12 31.50 2.96
C VAL A 282 -20.49 32.15 3.09
N LYS A 283 -20.56 33.45 2.78
CA LYS A 283 -21.81 34.22 2.75
C LYS A 283 -22.70 33.77 1.59
N SER A 284 -23.99 34.02 1.70
CA SER A 284 -24.92 33.79 0.58
C SER A 284 -24.66 34.75 -0.59
N TYR A 285 -25.12 34.40 -1.79
CA TYR A 285 -25.10 35.29 -2.95
C TYR A 285 -25.69 36.67 -2.66
N ASP A 286 -26.82 36.77 -1.95
CA ASP A 286 -27.45 38.06 -1.67
C ASP A 286 -26.55 38.97 -0.82
N GLN A 287 -25.89 38.40 0.20
CA GLN A 287 -24.94 39.12 1.04
C GLN A 287 -23.68 39.53 0.27
N ALA A 288 -23.17 38.63 -0.59
CA ALA A 288 -22.02 38.90 -1.43
C ALA A 288 -22.33 39.99 -2.47
N MET A 289 -23.50 39.96 -3.11
CA MET A 289 -23.95 40.96 -4.07
C MET A 289 -24.07 42.34 -3.41
N GLN A 290 -24.68 42.44 -2.22
CA GLN A 290 -24.76 43.71 -1.49
C GLN A 290 -23.39 44.31 -1.17
N ALA A 291 -22.41 43.47 -0.84
CA ALA A 291 -21.03 43.92 -0.67
C ALA A 291 -20.43 44.34 -2.02
N PHE A 292 -20.56 43.51 -3.07
CA PHE A 292 -20.03 43.77 -4.41
C PHE A 292 -20.60 45.06 -5.04
N GLU A 293 -21.85 45.42 -4.77
CA GLU A 293 -22.42 46.70 -5.23
C GLU A 293 -21.61 47.91 -4.76
N LYS A 294 -20.97 47.87 -3.58
CA LYS A 294 -20.10 48.96 -3.11
C LYS A 294 -18.91 49.15 -4.05
N LEU A 295 -18.33 48.06 -4.55
CA LEU A 295 -17.25 48.10 -5.53
C LEU A 295 -17.73 48.71 -6.86
N THR A 296 -18.92 48.36 -7.33
CA THR A 296 -19.43 48.91 -8.61
C THR A 296 -19.66 50.43 -8.57
N ARG A 297 -19.85 50.99 -7.38
CA ARG A 297 -20.00 52.44 -7.16
C ARG A 297 -18.66 53.18 -7.07
N ASN A 298 -17.55 52.44 -7.00
CA ASN A 298 -16.21 53.01 -6.97
C ASN A 298 -15.89 53.69 -8.33
N PRO A 299 -15.44 54.97 -8.35
CA PRO A 299 -14.99 55.62 -9.57
C PRO A 299 -13.93 54.82 -10.34
N GLY A 300 -13.02 54.14 -9.64
CA GLY A 300 -11.96 53.31 -10.23
C GLY A 300 -12.45 52.01 -10.86
N PHE A 301 -13.71 51.62 -10.60
CA PHE A 301 -14.34 50.48 -11.27
C PHE A 301 -14.64 50.77 -12.75
N LYS A 302 -14.85 52.04 -13.12
CA LYS A 302 -15.21 52.42 -14.48
C LYS A 302 -14.00 52.39 -15.41
N MET A 303 -13.96 51.38 -16.27
CA MET A 303 -12.93 51.24 -17.31
C MET A 303 -13.48 51.67 -18.67
N ASN A 304 -12.59 52.11 -19.57
CA ASN A 304 -13.00 52.42 -20.94
C ASN A 304 -13.23 51.13 -21.76
N GLN A 305 -13.90 51.25 -22.90
CA GLN A 305 -14.30 50.10 -23.73
C GLN A 305 -13.11 49.30 -24.27
N LYS A 306 -11.97 49.94 -24.52
CA LYS A 306 -10.76 49.26 -25.01
C LYS A 306 -10.18 48.36 -23.92
N ASP A 307 -10.14 48.87 -22.70
CA ASP A 307 -9.62 48.17 -21.53
C ASP A 307 -10.51 46.99 -21.16
N THR A 308 -11.84 47.18 -21.11
CA THR A 308 -12.77 46.08 -20.81
C THR A 308 -12.74 44.98 -21.88
N ALA A 309 -12.60 45.35 -23.15
CA ALA A 309 -12.44 44.38 -24.25
C ALA A 309 -11.13 43.59 -24.14
N ALA A 310 -10.01 44.25 -23.81
CA ALA A 310 -8.72 43.60 -23.62
C ALA A 310 -8.74 42.62 -22.44
N ILE A 311 -9.36 43.01 -21.32
CA ILE A 311 -9.54 42.13 -20.15
C ILE A 311 -10.42 40.93 -20.50
N ALA A 312 -11.56 41.16 -21.17
CA ALA A 312 -12.45 40.07 -21.58
C ALA A 312 -11.75 39.09 -22.54
N GLN A 313 -10.94 39.60 -23.47
CA GLN A 313 -10.14 38.76 -24.35
C GLN A 313 -9.08 37.95 -23.58
N ALA A 314 -8.39 38.57 -22.62
CA ALA A 314 -7.40 37.88 -21.79
C ALA A 314 -8.03 36.73 -20.97
N LEU A 315 -9.19 36.97 -20.37
CA LEU A 315 -9.93 35.97 -19.60
C LEU A 315 -10.47 34.84 -20.49
N ASN A 316 -10.96 35.15 -21.70
CA ASN A 316 -11.42 34.14 -22.65
C ASN A 316 -10.27 33.34 -23.29
N ALA A 317 -9.06 33.89 -23.33
CA ALA A 317 -7.85 33.23 -23.82
C ALA A 317 -7.12 32.40 -22.73
N LEU A 318 -7.71 32.30 -21.53
CA LEU A 318 -7.13 31.54 -20.43
C LEU A 318 -6.96 30.06 -20.80
N ASP A 319 -5.75 29.53 -20.59
CA ASP A 319 -5.52 28.10 -20.74
C ASP A 319 -6.24 27.33 -19.62
N VAL A 320 -7.25 26.56 -20.02
CA VAL A 320 -8.14 25.86 -19.10
C VAL A 320 -7.39 24.83 -18.26
N ALA A 321 -6.39 24.16 -18.84
CA ALA A 321 -5.59 23.15 -18.14
C ALA A 321 -4.73 23.79 -17.04
N THR A 322 -4.02 24.86 -17.36
CA THR A 322 -3.21 25.63 -16.40
C THR A 322 -4.06 26.23 -15.29
N TYR A 323 -5.24 26.78 -15.63
CA TYR A 323 -6.17 27.29 -14.62
C TYR A 323 -6.64 26.19 -13.68
N ALA A 324 -7.05 25.03 -14.21
CA ALA A 324 -7.51 23.91 -13.40
C ALA A 324 -6.40 23.36 -12.48
N ASP A 325 -5.16 23.25 -12.97
CA ASP A 325 -4.01 22.81 -12.17
C ASP A 325 -3.71 23.81 -11.03
N ASN A 326 -3.62 25.10 -11.36
CA ASN A 326 -3.38 26.15 -10.38
C ASN A 326 -4.50 26.17 -9.33
N PHE A 327 -5.76 26.07 -9.76
CA PHE A 327 -6.89 25.99 -8.86
C PHE A 327 -6.79 24.77 -7.95
N GLN A 328 -6.50 23.59 -8.50
CA GLN A 328 -6.32 22.35 -7.73
C GLN A 328 -5.24 22.47 -6.65
N ARG A 329 -4.08 23.03 -7.02
CA ARG A 329 -2.96 23.23 -6.10
C ARG A 329 -3.29 24.26 -5.02
N LEU A 330 -3.92 25.37 -5.36
CA LEU A 330 -4.34 26.39 -4.39
C LEU A 330 -5.43 25.87 -3.46
N GLY A 331 -6.45 25.18 -3.97
CA GLY A 331 -7.49 24.58 -3.12
C GLY A 331 -6.91 23.56 -2.14
N LYS A 332 -5.98 22.71 -2.59
CA LYS A 332 -5.25 21.79 -1.70
C LYS A 332 -4.46 22.55 -0.62
N ALA A 333 -3.82 23.67 -0.96
CA ALA A 333 -3.11 24.52 0.00
C ALA A 333 -4.05 25.14 1.06
N PHE A 334 -5.32 25.39 0.69
CA PHE A 334 -6.34 25.96 1.57
C PHE A 334 -7.26 24.92 2.22
N GLY A 335 -6.88 23.64 2.19
CA GLY A 335 -7.61 22.57 2.88
C GLY A 335 -8.85 22.04 2.16
N VAL A 336 -9.03 22.35 0.87
CA VAL A 336 -10.09 21.74 0.05
C VAL A 336 -9.71 20.30 -0.25
N THR A 337 -10.48 19.36 0.31
CA THR A 337 -10.32 17.92 0.09
C THR A 337 -11.30 17.45 -0.99
N GLY A 338 -10.78 16.79 -2.04
CA GLY A 338 -11.57 16.27 -3.16
C GLY A 338 -11.26 16.92 -4.52
N LYS A 339 -11.88 16.40 -5.59
CA LYS A 339 -11.79 16.99 -6.93
C LYS A 339 -12.67 18.23 -6.98
N MET A 340 -12.07 19.38 -7.30
CA MET A 340 -12.85 20.59 -7.60
C MET A 340 -13.45 20.43 -9.00
N VAL A 341 -14.78 20.45 -9.07
CA VAL A 341 -15.54 20.32 -10.33
C VAL A 341 -15.38 21.60 -11.16
N GLN A 342 -15.38 21.46 -12.49
CA GLN A 342 -15.02 22.45 -13.51
C GLN A 342 -15.48 23.89 -13.20
N ALA A 343 -14.56 24.72 -12.71
CA ALA A 343 -14.70 26.18 -12.68
C ALA A 343 -14.34 26.84 -14.03
N THR A 344 -14.36 26.07 -15.13
CA THR A 344 -13.87 26.53 -16.45
C THR A 344 -14.75 27.62 -17.06
N THR A 345 -16.00 27.74 -16.59
CA THR A 345 -16.95 28.81 -16.92
C THR A 345 -16.72 30.10 -16.13
N LEU A 346 -15.93 30.08 -15.05
CA LEU A 346 -15.72 31.25 -14.19
C LEU A 346 -15.03 32.40 -14.95
N ALA A 347 -14.00 32.09 -15.73
CA ALA A 347 -13.27 33.07 -16.54
C ALA A 347 -14.17 33.72 -17.61
N GLN A 348 -15.02 32.93 -18.27
CA GLN A 348 -15.97 33.41 -19.27
C GLN A 348 -17.04 34.34 -18.64
N LYS A 349 -17.53 33.97 -17.44
CA LYS A 349 -18.49 34.78 -16.70
C LYS A 349 -17.87 36.08 -16.19
N ALA A 350 -16.61 36.06 -15.76
CA ALA A 350 -15.85 37.27 -15.44
C ALA A 350 -15.66 38.16 -16.68
N ALA A 351 -15.32 37.58 -17.85
CA ALA A 351 -15.20 38.30 -19.11
C ALA A 351 -16.53 38.98 -19.52
N SER A 352 -17.67 38.31 -19.30
CA SER A 352 -18.99 38.92 -19.46
C SER A 352 -19.17 40.11 -18.51
N GLY A 353 -18.83 39.96 -17.22
CA GLY A 353 -18.93 41.04 -16.24
C GLY A 353 -18.16 42.31 -16.65
N PHE A 354 -16.94 42.16 -17.19
CA PHE A 354 -16.17 43.31 -17.70
C PHE A 354 -16.74 43.90 -19.00
N SER A 355 -17.22 43.07 -19.93
CA SER A 355 -17.67 43.54 -21.24
C SER A 355 -19.10 44.11 -21.24
N SER A 356 -20.01 43.54 -20.44
CA SER A 356 -21.42 43.93 -20.40
C SER A 356 -21.85 44.60 -19.10
N GLY A 357 -21.04 44.54 -18.04
CA GLY A 357 -21.43 45.01 -16.70
C GLY A 357 -22.31 44.02 -15.91
N GLU A 358 -22.65 42.87 -16.49
CA GLU A 358 -23.50 41.85 -15.86
C GLU A 358 -22.68 40.91 -14.97
N TRP A 359 -22.58 41.23 -13.68
CA TRP A 359 -21.77 40.46 -12.71
C TRP A 359 -22.51 39.31 -12.01
N LYS A 360 -23.85 39.29 -12.12
CA LYS A 360 -24.68 38.25 -11.51
C LYS A 360 -24.26 36.82 -11.89
N PRO A 361 -24.00 36.49 -13.18
CA PRO A 361 -23.57 35.14 -13.55
C PRO A 361 -22.25 34.73 -12.89
N PHE A 362 -21.30 35.66 -12.77
CA PHE A 362 -20.00 35.41 -12.14
C PHE A 362 -20.15 35.15 -10.64
N LEU A 363 -20.92 35.96 -9.93
CA LEU A 363 -21.16 35.76 -8.49
C LEU A 363 -21.91 34.45 -8.22
N LEU A 364 -22.91 34.08 -9.02
CA LEU A 364 -23.58 32.77 -8.88
C LEU A 364 -22.64 31.58 -9.12
N GLU A 365 -21.65 31.73 -10.00
CA GLU A 365 -20.63 30.70 -10.20
C GLU A 365 -19.72 30.57 -8.97
N LEU A 366 -19.34 31.68 -8.34
CA LEU A 366 -18.59 31.66 -7.08
C LEU A 366 -19.41 30.96 -5.99
N GLU A 367 -20.69 31.26 -5.85
CA GLU A 367 -21.57 30.56 -4.92
C GLU A 367 -21.62 29.05 -5.22
N SER A 368 -21.73 28.66 -6.50
CA SER A 368 -21.69 27.25 -6.91
C SER A 368 -20.38 26.56 -6.54
N ILE A 369 -19.23 27.25 -6.69
CA ILE A 369 -17.92 26.72 -6.27
C ILE A 369 -17.89 26.51 -4.75
N ALA A 370 -18.40 27.47 -3.99
CA ALA A 370 -18.44 27.36 -2.54
C ALA A 370 -19.36 26.22 -2.05
N VAL A 371 -20.56 26.12 -2.60
CA VAL A 371 -21.56 25.10 -2.23
C VAL A 371 -21.17 23.71 -2.72
N GLY A 372 -20.45 23.61 -3.84
CA GLY A 372 -19.98 22.35 -4.42
C GLY A 372 -18.83 21.68 -3.67
N THR A 373 -18.40 22.24 -2.53
CA THR A 373 -17.27 21.72 -1.72
C THR A 373 -17.72 21.20 -0.37
N LEU A 374 -16.87 20.42 0.30
CA LEU A 374 -17.15 19.93 1.64
C LEU A 374 -17.37 21.09 2.63
N VAL A 375 -18.23 20.87 3.63
CA VAL A 375 -18.57 21.86 4.66
C VAL A 375 -17.29 22.40 5.31
N GLY A 376 -17.08 23.71 5.25
CA GLY A 376 -15.91 24.40 5.81
C GLY A 376 -14.75 24.65 4.82
N ALA A 377 -14.78 24.07 3.62
CA ALA A 377 -13.75 24.27 2.58
C ALA A 377 -14.11 25.34 1.54
N GLY A 378 -15.36 25.82 1.53
CA GLY A 378 -15.87 26.74 0.51
C GLY A 378 -15.09 28.05 0.38
N ALA A 379 -14.63 28.62 1.50
CA ALA A 379 -13.82 29.85 1.47
C ALA A 379 -12.48 29.58 0.76
N GLY A 380 -11.79 28.49 1.11
CA GLY A 380 -10.55 28.08 0.46
C GLY A 380 -10.71 27.84 -1.04
N ALA A 381 -11.82 27.21 -1.45
CA ALA A 381 -12.12 27.02 -2.87
C ALA A 381 -12.36 28.34 -3.61
N LEU A 382 -13.09 29.27 -3.01
CA LEU A 382 -13.30 30.60 -3.58
C LEU A 382 -11.99 31.37 -3.76
N LEU A 383 -11.13 31.41 -2.73
CA LEU A 383 -9.83 32.07 -2.84
C LEU A 383 -8.93 31.37 -3.87
N GLY A 384 -8.90 30.05 -3.88
CA GLY A 384 -8.16 29.29 -4.88
C GLY A 384 -8.62 29.61 -6.31
N ALA A 385 -9.92 29.69 -6.55
CA ALA A 385 -10.48 30.02 -7.86
C ALA A 385 -10.16 31.46 -8.28
N GLY A 386 -10.24 32.41 -7.35
CA GLY A 386 -9.87 33.81 -7.58
C GLY A 386 -8.38 34.00 -7.88
N LEU A 387 -7.51 33.43 -7.03
CA LEU A 387 -6.07 33.50 -7.20
C LEU A 387 -5.62 32.81 -8.50
N ALA A 388 -6.20 31.66 -8.85
CA ALA A 388 -5.89 31.00 -10.12
C ALA A 388 -6.30 31.86 -11.33
N LEU A 389 -7.41 32.60 -11.23
CA LEU A 389 -7.92 33.44 -12.32
C LEU A 389 -7.03 34.67 -12.55
N VAL A 390 -6.54 35.31 -11.47
CA VAL A 390 -5.72 36.51 -11.59
C VAL A 390 -4.27 36.25 -12.05
N LEU A 391 -3.84 34.99 -12.05
CA LEU A 391 -2.57 34.57 -12.64
C LEU A 391 -2.58 34.59 -14.18
N ALA A 392 -3.74 34.81 -14.81
CA ALA A 392 -3.86 34.93 -16.26
C ALA A 392 -2.84 35.97 -16.81
N PRO A 393 -2.01 35.60 -17.82
CA PRO A 393 -0.92 36.47 -18.29
C PRO A 393 -1.37 37.87 -18.74
N GLY A 394 -2.58 37.99 -19.29
CA GLY A 394 -3.12 39.26 -19.78
C GLY A 394 -3.62 40.23 -18.71
N LEU A 395 -3.57 39.87 -17.42
CA LEU A 395 -4.01 40.75 -16.33
C LEU A 395 -2.88 41.58 -15.72
N ALA A 396 -1.60 41.30 -16.03
CA ALA A 396 -0.46 41.87 -15.30
C ALA A 396 -0.11 43.35 -15.59
N ALA A 397 -0.86 44.08 -16.42
CA ALA A 397 -0.52 45.44 -16.80
C ALA A 397 -1.76 46.32 -17.09
N GLY A 398 -1.59 47.64 -16.93
CA GLY A 398 -2.63 48.64 -17.22
C GLY A 398 -3.93 48.36 -16.47
N ALA A 399 -5.05 48.33 -17.20
CA ALA A 399 -6.37 48.03 -16.64
C ALA A 399 -6.51 46.60 -16.06
N GLY A 400 -5.59 45.68 -16.38
CA GLY A 400 -5.56 44.34 -15.79
C GLY A 400 -5.30 44.32 -14.27
N ILE A 401 -4.62 45.35 -13.74
CA ILE A 401 -4.43 45.53 -12.29
C ILE A 401 -5.78 45.82 -11.63
N ILE A 402 -6.59 46.69 -12.24
CA ILE A 402 -7.95 47.02 -11.78
C ILE A 402 -8.83 45.77 -11.85
N ALA A 403 -8.77 45.03 -12.97
CA ALA A 403 -9.50 43.78 -13.13
C ALA A 403 -9.16 42.74 -12.04
N THR A 404 -7.89 42.64 -11.68
CA THR A 404 -7.41 41.77 -10.59
C THR A 404 -8.02 42.18 -9.25
N GLY A 405 -7.99 43.48 -8.93
CA GLY A 405 -8.65 44.01 -7.74
C GLY A 405 -10.15 43.74 -7.71
N VAL A 406 -10.84 43.85 -8.85
CA VAL A 406 -12.28 43.55 -8.98
C VAL A 406 -12.57 42.07 -8.74
N ILE A 407 -11.80 41.16 -9.34
CA ILE A 407 -11.97 39.71 -9.16
C ILE A 407 -11.75 39.33 -7.69
N LEU A 408 -10.68 39.84 -7.06
CA LEU A 408 -10.38 39.52 -5.66
C LEU A 408 -11.37 40.17 -4.70
N ALA A 409 -11.90 41.37 -4.99
CA ALA A 409 -12.98 41.98 -4.23
C ALA A 409 -14.28 41.17 -4.29
N ALA A 410 -14.63 40.63 -5.47
CA ALA A 410 -15.79 39.76 -5.65
C ALA A 410 -15.65 38.41 -4.93
N VAL A 411 -14.45 37.84 -4.91
CA VAL A 411 -14.16 36.64 -4.11
C VAL A 411 -14.25 36.97 -2.61
N SER A 412 -13.68 38.10 -2.20
CA SER A 412 -13.70 38.56 -0.82
C SER A 412 -15.11 38.89 -0.32
N SER A 413 -16.03 39.34 -1.19
CA SER A 413 -17.40 39.65 -0.78
C SER A 413 -18.13 38.45 -0.18
N TYR A 414 -17.75 37.23 -0.59
CA TYR A 414 -18.24 35.97 -0.04
C TYR A 414 -17.56 35.53 1.27
N ILE A 415 -16.35 36.01 1.55
CA ILE A 415 -15.49 35.48 2.61
C ILE A 415 -15.32 36.50 3.75
N ASP A 416 -14.87 37.71 3.42
CA ASP A 416 -14.43 38.70 4.38
C ASP A 416 -14.69 40.14 3.88
N ALA A 417 -15.45 40.90 4.67
CA ALA A 417 -15.82 42.27 4.30
C ALA A 417 -14.63 43.25 4.36
N GLN A 418 -13.66 43.02 5.24
CA GLN A 418 -12.49 43.88 5.39
C GLN A 418 -11.49 43.66 4.23
N ALA A 419 -11.29 42.40 3.82
CA ALA A 419 -10.51 42.09 2.63
C ALA A 419 -11.17 42.69 1.37
N MET A 420 -12.50 42.57 1.26
CA MET A 420 -13.26 43.18 0.15
C MET A 420 -13.07 44.69 0.09
N GLU A 421 -13.16 45.39 1.23
CA GLU A 421 -12.92 46.84 1.29
C GLU A 421 -11.47 47.19 0.96
N SER A 422 -10.51 46.36 1.38
CA SER A 422 -9.09 46.57 1.04
C SER A 422 -8.87 46.49 -0.47
N PHE A 423 -9.46 45.50 -1.15
CA PHE A 423 -9.40 45.42 -2.62
C PHE A 423 -10.17 46.54 -3.31
N ASN A 424 -11.32 46.96 -2.75
CA ASN A 424 -12.07 48.11 -3.25
C ASN A 424 -11.24 49.40 -3.18
N GLN A 425 -10.57 49.67 -2.06
CA GLN A 425 -9.70 50.84 -1.92
C GLN A 425 -8.54 50.81 -2.92
N LEU A 426 -7.94 49.63 -3.15
CA LEU A 426 -6.87 49.49 -4.15
C LEU A 426 -7.36 49.81 -5.57
N VAL A 427 -8.58 49.38 -5.92
CA VAL A 427 -9.21 49.75 -7.19
C VAL A 427 -9.42 51.27 -7.29
N LEU A 428 -9.76 51.95 -6.18
CA LEU A 428 -9.88 53.41 -6.18
C LEU A 428 -8.52 54.09 -6.41
N ASP A 429 -7.50 53.69 -5.65
CA ASP A 429 -6.18 54.33 -5.63
C ASP A 429 -5.43 54.16 -6.96
N THR A 430 -5.70 53.08 -7.71
CA THR A 430 -5.09 52.87 -9.04
C THR A 430 -5.55 53.86 -10.11
N VAL A 431 -6.64 54.59 -9.89
CA VAL A 431 -7.23 55.55 -10.86
C VAL A 431 -7.13 57.01 -10.38
N ALA A 432 -6.75 57.22 -9.11
CA ALA A 432 -6.55 58.52 -8.50
C ALA A 432 -5.05 58.71 -8.11
N PRO A 433 -4.21 59.28 -8.98
CA PRO A 433 -2.83 59.62 -8.63
C PRO A 433 -2.72 60.74 -7.60
#